data_AF-A0A8J4GWL1-F1
#
_entry.id   AF-A0A8J4GWL1-F1
#
_cell.length_a   1.000
_cell.length_b   1.000
_cell.length_c   1.000
_cell.angle_alpha   90.00
_cell.angle_beta   90.00
_cell.angle_gamma   90.00
#
_symmetry.space_group_name_H-M   'P 1'
#
loop_
_entity.id
_entity.type
_entity.pdbx_description
1 polymer ?
#
loop_
_entity_poly.entity_id
_entity_poly.type
_entity_poly.pdbx_seq_one_letter_code
_entity_poly.pdbx_strand_id
1 'polypeptide(L)'
;ECPVIPGYIANTDVTHTGDFMGDAWTTSAAATSCSSDTQCRAFDDNGGMVIAYLPLATSEGRCLYVKIRPANPPPPPRPPPRSPSPPPPVPPSPILYPSPPSPRPPSSTVCPAVPDYIAIPDSDHIGDDVPNSNPSELPSKTCTNRYDCLGFTSDGVLKAKPYPVVEAQGKCLYVKNASLIHSGVCGALYEAYGMTYKQDWGLASSYTEVQTMYTSADCDTKLCTYFRHKYNATGPGKWGTLPTAVQPGWTAANCTSINSVCEMLMSEHFMVTPYVAYYGGSIATFSPNIYALDKCIKSTDCMAVDQGGTLRSNVFSAHAVSKDVNHLYVHPKHRRVSFRDKLPAHCGL
;
A
#
# COMPACT_ATOMS: atom_id res chain seq x y z
N GLU A 1 -2.74 -15.41 28.70
CA GLU A 1 -3.82 -14.58 28.13
C GLU A 1 -3.67 -13.15 28.63
N CYS A 2 -3.94 -12.17 27.77
CA CYS A 2 -3.83 -10.75 28.14
C CYS A 2 -5.09 -10.26 28.87
N PRO A 3 -4.95 -9.59 30.03
CA PRO A 3 -6.05 -8.90 30.69
C PRO A 3 -6.83 -7.96 29.75
N VAL A 4 -8.15 -7.92 29.85
CA VAL A 4 -8.96 -6.95 29.08
C VAL A 4 -8.87 -5.57 29.72
N ILE A 5 -8.51 -4.55 28.94
CA ILE A 5 -8.42 -3.16 29.39
C ILE A 5 -9.43 -2.30 28.61
N PRO A 6 -10.40 -1.65 29.28
CA PRO A 6 -11.38 -0.80 28.59
C PRO A 6 -10.72 0.27 27.72
N GLY A 7 -11.15 0.36 26.46
CA GLY A 7 -10.60 1.30 25.48
C GLY A 7 -9.36 0.78 24.75
N TYR A 8 -8.98 -0.48 24.92
CA TYR A 8 -7.83 -1.09 24.26
C TYR A 8 -8.14 -2.47 23.67
N ILE A 9 -7.48 -2.80 22.56
CA ILE A 9 -7.43 -4.16 21.99
C ILE A 9 -6.12 -4.78 22.44
N ALA A 10 -6.20 -5.93 23.11
CA ALA A 10 -5.02 -6.69 23.52
C ALA A 10 -4.58 -7.65 22.40
N ASN A 11 -3.32 -7.57 22.01
CA ASN A 11 -2.67 -8.53 21.12
C ASN A 11 -1.71 -9.39 21.96
N THR A 12 -1.90 -10.72 21.91
CA THR A 12 -1.06 -11.70 22.61
C THR A 12 0.20 -12.03 21.80
N ASP A 13 1.27 -12.37 22.51
CA ASP A 13 2.54 -12.86 21.95
C ASP A 13 3.22 -11.87 21.01
N VAL A 14 2.97 -10.58 21.22
CA VAL A 14 3.57 -9.49 20.45
C VAL A 14 4.03 -8.36 21.37
N THR A 15 5.08 -7.69 20.94
CA THR A 15 5.58 -6.44 21.52
C THR A 15 5.78 -5.42 20.39
N HIS A 16 6.01 -4.18 20.77
CA HIS A 16 6.54 -3.17 19.84
C HIS A 16 8.00 -2.87 20.21
N THR A 17 8.81 -2.53 19.20
CA THR A 17 10.19 -2.10 19.38
C THR A 17 10.41 -0.79 18.66
N GLY A 18 10.87 0.24 19.37
CA GLY A 18 11.04 1.60 18.85
C GLY A 18 9.94 2.54 19.34
N ASP A 19 10.01 3.81 18.92
CA ASP A 19 8.97 4.84 19.12
C ASP A 19 8.44 4.97 20.56
N PHE A 20 9.31 4.71 21.54
CA PHE A 20 9.01 4.81 22.95
C PHE A 20 8.79 6.26 23.35
N MET A 21 7.67 6.55 23.99
CA MET A 21 7.37 7.88 24.54
C MET A 21 7.61 7.96 26.05
N GLY A 22 7.71 6.82 26.72
CA GLY A 22 7.94 6.75 28.14
C GLY A 22 7.52 5.42 28.72
N ASP A 23 7.72 5.28 30.03
CA ASP A 23 7.37 4.09 30.78
C ASP A 23 6.53 4.48 32.00
N ALA A 24 5.40 3.82 32.18
CA ALA A 24 4.52 3.99 33.34
C ALA A 24 4.67 2.83 34.34
N TRP A 25 5.63 1.92 34.13
CA TRP A 25 6.08 0.82 34.98
C TRP A 25 5.05 -0.28 35.26
N THR A 26 3.77 -0.02 35.00
CA THR A 26 2.68 -0.96 35.18
C THR A 26 1.66 -0.81 34.06
N THR A 27 1.01 -1.91 33.73
CA THR A 27 -0.03 -1.97 32.69
C THR A 27 -1.18 -0.98 32.96
N SER A 28 -1.61 -0.80 34.21
CA SER A 28 -2.71 0.09 34.59
C SER A 28 -2.32 1.57 34.53
N ALA A 29 -1.11 1.92 34.96
CA ALA A 29 -0.60 3.29 34.85
C ALA A 29 -0.35 3.66 33.39
N ALA A 30 0.13 2.73 32.56
CA ALA A 30 0.28 2.92 31.13
C ALA A 30 -1.08 3.10 30.44
N ALA A 31 -2.08 2.31 30.78
CA ALA A 31 -3.44 2.50 30.27
C ALA A 31 -3.98 3.90 30.60
N THR A 32 -3.76 4.39 31.82
CA THR A 32 -4.21 5.73 32.24
C THR A 32 -3.46 6.83 31.47
N SER A 33 -2.13 6.75 31.46
CA SER A 33 -1.25 7.75 30.82
C SER A 33 -1.45 7.78 29.30
N CYS A 34 -1.49 6.60 28.69
CA CYS A 34 -1.77 6.45 27.27
C CYS A 34 -3.16 6.94 26.91
N SER A 35 -4.16 6.81 27.80
CA SER A 35 -5.52 7.32 27.55
C SER A 35 -5.58 8.84 27.55
N SER A 36 -4.84 9.50 28.45
CA SER A 36 -4.77 10.96 28.51
C SER A 36 -3.90 11.58 27.41
N ASP A 37 -2.92 10.83 26.91
CA ASP A 37 -2.04 11.30 25.85
C ASP A 37 -2.67 11.09 24.46
N THR A 38 -2.65 12.14 23.64
CA THR A 38 -3.18 12.11 22.27
C THR A 38 -2.22 11.47 21.26
N GLN A 39 -0.93 11.46 21.57
CA GLN A 39 0.12 10.83 20.78
C GLN A 39 0.27 9.35 21.10
N CYS A 40 -0.06 8.91 22.31
CA CYS A 40 0.03 7.49 22.66
C CYS A 40 -0.92 6.63 21.82
N ARG A 41 -0.37 5.57 21.23
CA ARG A 41 -1.11 4.62 20.38
C ARG A 41 -1.22 3.23 20.98
N ALA A 42 -0.23 2.81 21.75
CA ALA A 42 -0.27 1.55 22.47
C ALA A 42 0.65 1.57 23.69
N PHE A 43 0.54 0.54 24.51
CA PHE A 43 1.51 0.23 25.55
C PHE A 43 1.64 -1.28 25.74
N ASP A 44 2.77 -1.74 26.26
CA ASP A 44 2.99 -3.16 26.57
C ASP A 44 2.64 -3.52 28.02
N ASP A 45 2.66 -4.80 28.36
CA ASP A 45 2.39 -5.30 29.71
C ASP A 45 3.40 -4.86 30.78
N ASN A 46 4.59 -4.36 30.41
CA ASN A 46 5.52 -3.73 31.36
C ASN A 46 5.22 -2.25 31.61
N GLY A 47 4.30 -1.67 30.85
CA GLY A 47 3.94 -0.26 30.95
C GLY A 47 4.72 0.66 30.01
N GLY A 48 5.49 0.10 29.07
CA GLY A 48 6.16 0.86 28.04
C GLY A 48 5.16 1.40 27.02
N MET A 49 5.11 2.73 26.85
CA MET A 49 4.18 3.42 25.96
C MET A 49 4.84 3.79 24.64
N VAL A 50 4.09 3.70 23.54
CA VAL A 50 4.60 3.95 22.19
C VAL A 50 3.67 4.86 21.37
N ILE A 51 4.27 5.73 20.55
CA ILE A 51 3.54 6.62 19.61
C ILE A 51 3.16 5.94 18.29
N ALA A 52 3.66 4.73 18.06
CA ALA A 52 3.27 3.84 16.99
C ALA A 52 3.27 2.42 17.54
N TYR A 53 2.33 1.56 17.15
CA TYR A 53 2.28 0.18 17.65
C TYR A 53 2.66 -0.84 16.58
N LEU A 54 2.99 -0.37 15.37
CA LEU A 54 3.56 -1.17 14.29
C LEU A 54 4.98 -0.66 13.97
N PRO A 55 5.88 -1.54 13.49
CA PRO A 55 5.71 -2.98 13.28
C PRO A 55 5.59 -3.78 14.60
N LEU A 56 4.85 -4.89 14.57
CA LEU A 56 4.82 -5.84 15.70
C LEU A 56 6.04 -6.74 15.64
N ALA A 57 6.70 -6.92 16.77
CA ALA A 57 7.69 -7.97 16.98
C ALA A 57 7.03 -9.13 17.73
N THR A 58 7.21 -10.36 17.23
CA THR A 58 6.75 -11.55 17.97
C THR A 58 7.50 -11.64 19.29
N SER A 59 6.77 -11.77 20.38
CA SER A 59 7.34 -11.95 21.71
C SER A 59 6.40 -12.78 22.56
N GLU A 60 6.66 -14.09 22.61
CA GLU A 60 5.86 -15.07 23.34
C GLU A 60 5.67 -14.65 24.81
N GLY A 61 4.42 -14.71 25.28
CA GLY A 61 4.02 -14.35 26.63
C GLY A 61 3.83 -12.85 26.89
N ARG A 62 4.07 -11.98 25.90
CA ARG A 62 3.85 -10.53 26.01
C ARG A 62 2.46 -10.10 25.57
N CYS A 63 2.01 -8.97 26.10
CA CYS A 63 0.79 -8.31 25.67
C CYS A 63 1.06 -6.88 25.19
N LEU A 64 0.55 -6.55 24.00
CA LEU A 64 0.51 -5.18 23.49
C LEU A 64 -0.94 -4.69 23.44
N TYR A 65 -1.22 -3.58 24.13
CA TYR A 65 -2.53 -2.97 24.24
C TYR A 65 -2.64 -1.76 23.30
N VAL A 66 -3.39 -1.92 22.21
CA VAL A 66 -3.58 -0.88 21.20
C VAL A 66 -4.80 -0.04 21.53
N LYS A 67 -4.63 1.28 21.61
CA LYS A 67 -5.68 2.23 21.96
C LYS A 67 -6.78 2.23 20.90
N ILE A 68 -8.00 1.89 21.29
CA ILE A 68 -9.20 2.04 20.45
C ILE A 68 -9.47 3.54 20.39
N ARG A 69 -9.31 4.16 19.21
CA ARG A 69 -9.82 5.51 19.04
C ARG A 69 -11.35 5.40 19.01
N PRO A 70 -12.08 6.19 19.82
CA PRO A 70 -13.52 6.25 19.66
C PRO A 70 -13.79 6.63 18.20
N ALA A 71 -14.70 5.90 17.54
CA ALA A 71 -15.20 6.27 16.23
C ALA A 71 -15.52 7.77 16.27
N ASN A 72 -14.95 8.55 15.34
CA ASN A 72 -15.06 10.00 15.35
C ASN A 72 -16.49 10.39 15.73
N PRO A 73 -16.72 11.05 16.87
CA PRO A 73 -18.07 11.43 17.25
C PRO A 73 -18.65 12.26 16.10
N PRO A 74 -19.95 12.08 15.77
CA PRO A 74 -20.57 12.87 14.71
C PRO A 74 -20.27 14.35 14.96
N PRO A 75 -19.91 15.11 13.91
CA PRO A 75 -19.54 16.50 14.07
C PRO A 75 -20.62 17.22 14.89
N PRO A 76 -20.26 17.96 15.94
CA PRO A 76 -21.24 18.59 16.80
C PRO A 76 -22.18 19.46 15.96
N PRO A 77 -23.48 19.53 16.28
CA PRO A 77 -24.41 20.41 15.60
C PRO A 77 -23.82 21.81 15.56
N ARG A 78 -23.76 22.40 14.35
CA ARG A 78 -23.22 23.74 14.16
C ARG A 78 -23.93 24.68 15.16
N PRO A 79 -23.20 25.32 16.10
CA PRO A 79 -23.85 26.17 17.08
C PRO A 79 -24.59 27.30 16.36
N PRO A 80 -25.77 27.71 16.88
CA PRO A 80 -26.46 28.87 16.33
C PRO A 80 -25.54 30.09 16.36
N PRO A 81 -25.68 31.03 15.42
CA PRO A 81 -24.90 32.27 15.41
C PRO A 81 -24.99 32.92 16.79
N ARG A 82 -23.87 33.06 17.49
CA ARG A 82 -23.86 33.75 18.78
C ARG A 82 -24.19 35.22 18.53
N SER A 83 -25.17 35.74 19.26
CA SER A 83 -25.36 37.19 19.39
C SER A 83 -24.05 37.83 19.86
N PRO A 84 -23.72 39.04 19.37
CA PRO A 84 -22.49 39.73 19.74
C PRO A 84 -22.52 40.03 21.24
N SER A 85 -21.59 39.42 21.99
CA SER A 85 -21.34 39.80 23.38
C SER A 85 -20.72 41.20 23.43
N PRO A 86 -21.09 42.02 24.43
CA PRO A 86 -20.43 43.31 24.65
C PRO A 86 -18.94 43.11 24.98
N PRO A 87 -18.07 44.06 24.58
CA PRO A 87 -16.64 43.95 24.79
C PRO A 87 -16.31 43.94 26.29
N PRO A 88 -15.40 43.06 26.75
CA PRO A 88 -14.93 43.08 28.12
C PRO A 88 -14.17 44.40 28.43
N PRO A 89 -14.16 44.84 29.69
CA PRO A 89 -13.43 46.04 30.11
C PRO A 89 -11.93 45.87 29.85
N VAL A 90 -11.32 46.94 29.33
CA VAL A 90 -9.90 46.99 28.94
C VAL A 90 -9.02 46.92 30.20
N PRO A 91 -8.15 45.90 30.33
CA PRO A 91 -7.18 45.85 31.42
C PRO A 91 -6.10 46.93 31.26
N PRO A 92 -5.50 47.41 32.37
CA PRO A 92 -4.44 48.42 32.33
C PRO A 92 -3.24 47.96 31.50
N SER A 93 -2.73 48.85 30.65
CA SER A 93 -1.67 48.57 29.68
C SER A 93 -0.39 48.09 30.38
N PRO A 94 0.11 46.88 30.08
CA PRO A 94 1.40 46.43 30.55
C PRO A 94 2.51 47.25 29.91
N ILE A 95 3.56 47.52 30.68
CA ILE A 95 4.79 48.20 30.24
C ILE A 95 5.40 47.36 29.10
N LEU A 96 5.43 47.95 27.89
CA LEU A 96 5.95 47.33 26.67
C LEU A 96 7.48 47.23 26.76
N TYR A 97 7.99 46.07 27.18
CA TYR A 97 9.35 45.68 26.81
C TYR A 97 9.37 45.38 25.31
N PRO A 98 10.35 45.86 24.53
CA PRO A 98 10.49 45.49 23.13
C PRO A 98 10.66 43.97 23.06
N SER A 99 9.65 43.28 22.53
CA SER A 99 9.73 41.85 22.30
C SER A 99 10.94 41.56 21.41
N PRO A 100 11.78 40.58 21.75
CA PRO A 100 12.82 40.10 20.85
C PRO A 100 12.22 39.86 19.46
N PRO A 101 12.92 40.20 18.37
CA PRO A 101 12.41 39.93 17.02
C PRO A 101 12.06 38.44 16.93
N SER A 102 10.81 38.14 16.58
CA SER A 102 10.37 36.76 16.41
C SER A 102 11.34 36.05 15.45
N PRO A 103 11.87 34.87 15.81
CA PRO A 103 12.73 34.13 14.91
C PRO A 103 12.00 33.97 13.57
N ARG A 104 12.72 34.26 12.48
CA ARG A 104 12.20 34.10 11.12
C ARG A 104 11.69 32.65 11.00
N PRO A 105 10.43 32.42 10.57
CA PRO A 105 9.95 31.07 10.34
C PRO A 105 10.95 30.34 9.42
N PRO A 106 11.33 29.10 9.74
CA PRO A 106 12.20 28.35 8.85
C PRO A 106 11.56 28.32 7.46
N SER A 107 12.38 28.55 6.43
CA SER A 107 11.92 28.45 5.05
C SER A 107 11.40 27.03 4.82
N SER A 108 10.12 26.90 4.44
CA SER A 108 9.49 25.62 4.13
C SER A 108 10.27 24.91 3.03
N THR A 109 10.52 23.61 3.19
CA THR A 109 11.19 22.82 2.16
C THR A 109 10.35 22.79 0.89
N VAL A 110 11.00 22.98 -0.27
CA VAL A 110 10.36 22.88 -1.58
C VAL A 110 10.79 21.57 -2.23
N CYS A 111 9.85 20.65 -2.39
CA CYS A 111 10.11 19.35 -2.99
C CYS A 111 9.98 19.40 -4.52
N PRO A 112 10.99 18.93 -5.28
CA PRO A 112 10.86 18.71 -6.71
C PRO A 112 9.66 17.80 -7.04
N ALA A 113 8.90 18.12 -8.08
CA ALA A 113 7.82 17.24 -8.51
C ALA A 113 8.39 15.94 -9.11
N VAL A 114 7.87 14.80 -8.67
CA VAL A 114 8.17 13.49 -9.27
C VAL A 114 6.87 12.96 -9.89
N PRO A 115 6.86 12.62 -11.20
CA PRO A 115 5.67 12.10 -11.86
C PRO A 115 5.06 10.93 -11.09
N ASP A 116 3.74 10.94 -10.91
CA ASP A 116 2.97 9.91 -10.20
C ASP A 116 3.23 9.77 -8.70
N TYR A 117 3.93 10.74 -8.09
CA TYR A 117 4.11 10.83 -6.64
C TYR A 117 3.59 12.14 -6.08
N ILE A 118 3.09 12.08 -4.86
CA ILE A 118 2.72 13.24 -4.04
C ILE A 118 3.90 13.53 -3.13
N ALA A 119 4.45 14.74 -3.22
CA ALA A 119 5.56 15.17 -2.37
C ALA A 119 5.04 15.81 -1.08
N ILE A 120 5.55 15.35 0.06
CA ILE A 120 5.26 15.87 1.39
C ILE A 120 6.55 16.52 1.92
N PRO A 121 6.60 17.86 2.02
CA PRO A 121 7.79 18.55 2.52
C PRO A 121 7.98 18.33 4.02
N ASP A 122 9.24 18.44 4.44
CA ASP A 122 9.66 18.36 5.84
C ASP A 122 9.18 17.07 6.54
N SER A 123 9.14 15.96 5.79
CA SER A 123 8.56 14.69 6.22
C SER A 123 9.45 13.49 5.88
N ASP A 124 9.48 12.51 6.79
CA ASP A 124 10.11 11.18 6.63
C ASP A 124 9.21 10.13 7.30
N HIS A 125 9.59 8.85 7.22
CA HIS A 125 8.99 7.77 7.99
C HIS A 125 10.13 6.92 8.58
N ILE A 126 10.13 6.65 9.88
CA ILE A 126 11.19 5.88 10.54
C ILE A 126 10.73 4.42 10.71
N GLY A 127 11.63 3.46 10.55
CA GLY A 127 11.40 2.05 10.91
C GLY A 127 10.63 1.21 9.87
N ASP A 128 10.47 1.71 8.64
CA ASP A 128 9.79 1.01 7.55
C ASP A 128 10.61 1.00 6.25
N ASP A 129 11.93 1.14 6.37
CA ASP A 129 12.82 1.17 5.22
C ASP A 129 12.75 -0.16 4.45
N VAL A 130 12.54 -0.05 3.14
CA VAL A 130 12.56 -1.19 2.23
C VAL A 130 13.97 -1.32 1.65
N PRO A 131 14.61 -2.51 1.72
CA PRO A 131 15.97 -2.69 1.19
C PRO A 131 16.05 -2.30 -0.29
N ASN A 132 16.86 -1.31 -0.63
CA ASN A 132 17.11 -0.91 -2.01
C ASN A 132 18.24 -1.77 -2.60
N SER A 133 17.89 -2.85 -3.31
CA SER A 133 18.87 -3.78 -3.90
C SER A 133 19.67 -3.17 -5.06
N ASN A 134 19.28 -2.00 -5.58
CA ASN A 134 19.99 -1.31 -6.63
C ASN A 134 20.05 0.21 -6.37
N PRO A 135 20.99 0.69 -5.53
CA PRO A 135 21.10 2.10 -5.18
C PRO A 135 21.52 2.99 -6.36
N SER A 136 21.94 2.40 -7.48
CA SER A 136 22.25 3.15 -8.72
C SER A 136 21.01 3.53 -9.53
N GLU A 137 19.87 2.90 -9.26
CA GLU A 137 18.60 3.18 -9.95
C GLU A 137 17.83 4.28 -9.21
N LEU A 138 17.12 5.13 -9.97
CA LEU A 138 16.30 6.20 -9.40
C LEU A 138 15.28 5.62 -8.42
N PRO A 139 15.20 6.10 -7.16
CA PRO A 139 14.29 5.60 -6.14
C PRO A 139 12.83 5.53 -6.59
N SER A 140 12.38 6.52 -7.37
CA SER A 140 11.04 6.56 -7.97
C SER A 140 10.77 5.37 -8.89
N LYS A 141 11.73 5.05 -9.77
CA LYS A 141 11.63 3.91 -10.70
C LYS A 141 11.64 2.58 -9.94
N THR A 142 12.53 2.44 -8.96
CA THR A 142 12.57 1.23 -8.12
C THR A 142 11.28 1.06 -7.33
N CYS A 143 10.77 2.14 -6.73
CA CYS A 143 9.56 2.10 -5.94
C CYS A 143 8.32 1.81 -6.78
N THR A 144 8.20 2.41 -7.97
CA THR A 144 7.07 2.20 -8.88
C THR A 144 6.89 0.73 -9.24
N ASN A 145 8.00 0.02 -9.46
CA ASN A 145 8.00 -1.39 -9.85
C ASN A 145 7.88 -2.37 -8.67
N ARG A 146 7.76 -1.88 -7.43
CA ARG A 146 7.74 -2.69 -6.21
C ARG A 146 6.41 -2.56 -5.48
N TYR A 147 5.81 -3.70 -5.18
CA TYR A 147 4.54 -3.77 -4.45
C TYR A 147 4.70 -3.45 -2.96
N ASP A 148 5.88 -3.71 -2.40
CA ASP A 148 6.24 -3.45 -1.00
C ASP A 148 6.76 -2.03 -0.78
N CYS A 149 6.85 -1.21 -1.84
CA CYS A 149 7.25 0.19 -1.76
C CYS A 149 6.04 1.12 -1.92
N LEU A 150 5.78 1.95 -0.91
CA LEU A 150 4.70 2.93 -0.87
C LEU A 150 5.19 4.37 -1.02
N GLY A 151 6.48 4.60 -0.84
CA GLY A 151 7.10 5.89 -1.08
C GLY A 151 8.62 5.83 -1.04
N PHE A 152 9.27 6.98 -1.14
CA PHE A 152 10.71 7.11 -0.95
C PHE A 152 11.06 8.51 -0.47
N THR A 153 12.19 8.68 0.21
CA THR A 153 12.68 10.00 0.64
C THR A 153 13.57 10.66 -0.42
N SER A 154 13.80 11.96 -0.30
CA SER A 154 14.79 12.70 -1.11
C SER A 154 16.21 12.10 -1.06
N ASP A 155 16.53 11.35 0.00
CA ASP A 155 17.81 10.66 0.17
C ASP A 155 17.85 9.29 -0.54
N GLY A 156 16.74 8.89 -1.17
CA GLY A 156 16.59 7.65 -1.93
C GLY A 156 16.27 6.42 -1.10
N VAL A 157 15.88 6.58 0.16
CA VAL A 157 15.44 5.49 1.03
C VAL A 157 14.00 5.15 0.67
N LEU A 158 13.75 3.89 0.28
CA LEU A 158 12.42 3.37 -0.03
C LEU A 158 11.64 3.11 1.26
N LYS A 159 10.34 3.37 1.25
CA LYS A 159 9.45 3.28 2.41
C LYS A 159 8.34 2.27 2.16
N ALA A 160 8.09 1.41 3.15
CA ALA A 160 7.05 0.39 3.09
C ALA A 160 5.67 0.96 3.43
N LYS A 161 5.60 2.16 4.01
CA LYS A 161 4.36 2.82 4.43
C LYS A 161 4.33 4.27 3.98
N PRO A 162 3.13 4.82 3.70
CA PRO A 162 2.97 6.22 3.38
C PRO A 162 2.78 7.09 4.64
N TYR A 163 2.30 6.50 5.75
CA TYR A 163 1.93 7.19 6.99
C TYR A 163 2.04 6.26 8.22
N PRO A 164 2.17 6.80 9.46
CA PRO A 164 2.30 8.21 9.82
C PRO A 164 3.65 8.80 9.41
N VAL A 165 3.66 10.08 8.99
CA VAL A 165 4.91 10.79 8.72
C VAL A 165 5.48 11.37 10.02
N VAL A 166 6.79 11.37 10.15
CA VAL A 166 7.54 12.11 11.18
C VAL A 166 8.09 13.39 10.59
N GLU A 167 8.15 14.45 11.38
CA GLU A 167 8.75 15.71 10.97
C GLU A 167 10.26 15.48 10.71
N ALA A 168 10.69 15.85 9.50
CA ALA A 168 12.07 15.73 9.07
C ALA A 168 12.44 16.95 8.21
N GLN A 169 12.79 18.03 8.91
CA GLN A 169 13.10 19.30 8.28
C GLN A 169 14.17 19.16 7.18
N GLY A 170 13.89 19.73 6.01
CA GLY A 170 14.79 19.68 4.84
C GLY A 170 14.63 18.43 3.97
N LYS A 171 13.81 17.45 4.37
CA LYS A 171 13.55 16.25 3.59
C LYS A 171 12.23 16.33 2.82
N CYS A 172 12.14 15.52 1.77
CA CYS A 172 10.91 15.28 1.04
C CYS A 172 10.55 13.81 1.07
N LEU A 173 9.32 13.49 1.48
CA LEU A 173 8.75 12.16 1.32
C LEU A 173 7.87 12.15 0.06
N TYR A 174 8.15 11.23 -0.85
CA TYR A 174 7.39 11.02 -2.08
C TYR A 174 6.51 9.79 -1.92
N VAL A 175 5.20 9.99 -1.85
CA VAL A 175 4.22 8.91 -1.66
C VAL A 175 3.55 8.59 -2.99
N LYS A 176 3.37 7.30 -3.32
CA LYS A 176 2.70 6.90 -4.57
C LYS A 176 1.32 7.54 -4.69
N ASN A 177 1.03 8.09 -5.87
CA ASN A 177 -0.32 8.52 -6.20
C ASN A 177 -1.22 7.29 -6.44
N ALA A 178 -2.54 7.49 -6.30
CA ALA A 178 -3.56 6.48 -6.47
C ALA A 178 -3.50 5.74 -7.82
N SER A 179 -3.03 6.41 -8.88
CA SER A 179 -2.84 5.81 -10.21
C SER A 179 -1.82 4.66 -10.22
N LEU A 180 -0.83 4.69 -9.31
CA LEU A 180 0.19 3.63 -9.19
C LEU A 180 -0.17 2.54 -8.18
N ILE A 181 -1.32 2.67 -7.53
CA ILE A 181 -1.75 1.71 -6.52
C ILE A 181 -2.47 0.56 -7.20
N HIS A 182 -1.74 -0.54 -7.36
CA HIS A 182 -2.25 -1.82 -7.86
C HIS A 182 -2.69 -2.73 -6.70
N SER A 183 -3.19 -3.93 -7.02
CA SER A 183 -3.68 -4.94 -6.06
C SER A 183 -2.71 -5.22 -4.90
N GLY A 184 -1.45 -5.50 -5.23
CA GLY A 184 -0.36 -5.68 -4.25
C GLY A 184 -0.25 -4.54 -3.23
N VAL A 185 -0.34 -3.29 -3.69
CA VAL A 185 -0.28 -2.12 -2.81
C VAL A 185 -1.53 -1.99 -1.94
N CYS A 186 -2.71 -2.18 -2.52
CA CYS A 186 -3.98 -2.17 -1.77
C CYS A 186 -3.99 -3.22 -0.65
N GLY A 187 -3.47 -4.41 -0.94
CA GLY A 187 -3.31 -5.46 0.06
C GLY A 187 -2.31 -5.13 1.16
N ALA A 188 -1.19 -4.51 0.80
CA ALA A 188 -0.20 -4.03 1.76
C ALA A 188 -0.80 -2.97 2.70
N LEU A 189 -1.56 -2.00 2.17
CA LEU A 189 -2.29 -1.01 2.97
C LEU A 189 -3.31 -1.70 3.89
N TYR A 190 -4.12 -2.60 3.33
CA TYR A 190 -5.15 -3.31 4.08
C TYR A 190 -4.58 -4.03 5.31
N GLU A 191 -3.47 -4.74 5.14
CA GLU A 191 -2.82 -5.43 6.24
C GLU A 191 -2.08 -4.48 7.19
N ALA A 192 -1.34 -3.51 6.64
CA ALA A 192 -0.55 -2.57 7.44
C ALA A 192 -1.43 -1.73 8.38
N TYR A 193 -2.68 -1.44 8.00
CA TYR A 193 -3.60 -0.68 8.83
C TYR A 193 -4.66 -1.56 9.50
N GLY A 194 -4.60 -2.89 9.36
CA GLY A 194 -5.59 -3.80 9.95
C GLY A 194 -7.03 -3.46 9.51
N MET A 195 -7.19 -3.06 8.24
CA MET A 195 -8.48 -2.70 7.69
C MET A 195 -9.37 -3.94 7.58
N THR A 196 -10.69 -3.73 7.62
CA THR A 196 -11.67 -4.77 7.32
C THR A 196 -12.56 -4.29 6.19
N TYR A 197 -12.75 -5.12 5.17
CA TYR A 197 -13.44 -4.73 3.95
C TYR A 197 -14.83 -4.14 4.25
N LYS A 198 -15.04 -2.86 3.89
CA LYS A 198 -16.28 -2.08 4.08
C LYS A 198 -16.84 -2.04 5.51
N GLN A 199 -16.10 -2.50 6.52
CA GLN A 199 -16.57 -2.61 7.90
C GLN A 199 -15.84 -1.61 8.80
N ASP A 200 -14.52 -1.56 8.71
CA ASP A 200 -13.68 -0.72 9.57
C ASP A 200 -12.39 -0.32 8.83
N TRP A 201 -12.01 0.94 8.99
CA TRP A 201 -10.72 1.45 8.52
C TRP A 201 -9.56 0.98 9.40
N GLY A 202 -9.81 0.28 10.51
CA GLY A 202 -8.79 -0.12 11.47
C GLY A 202 -8.00 1.11 11.91
N LEU A 203 -6.70 1.09 11.64
CA LEU A 203 -5.83 2.24 11.88
C LEU A 203 -5.93 3.36 10.87
N ALA A 204 -6.32 3.06 9.64
CA ALA A 204 -6.52 4.08 8.63
C ALA A 204 -7.62 5.07 9.05
N SER A 205 -8.49 4.72 10.03
CA SER A 205 -9.47 5.62 10.66
C SER A 205 -8.87 6.94 11.14
N SER A 206 -7.57 6.91 11.41
CA SER A 206 -6.77 7.99 11.98
C SER A 206 -5.96 8.78 10.97
N TYR A 207 -5.95 8.33 9.72
CA TYR A 207 -5.12 8.86 8.64
C TYR A 207 -6.01 9.10 7.43
N THR A 208 -6.60 10.29 7.36
CA THR A 208 -7.50 10.69 6.26
C THR A 208 -6.84 10.57 4.89
N GLU A 209 -5.53 10.74 4.84
CA GLU A 209 -4.69 10.59 3.66
C GLU A 209 -4.64 9.13 3.18
N VAL A 210 -4.51 8.18 4.11
CA VAL A 210 -4.56 6.73 3.80
C VAL A 210 -5.94 6.36 3.29
N GLN A 211 -7.01 6.84 3.93
CA GLN A 211 -8.38 6.59 3.47
C GLN A 211 -8.60 7.14 2.06
N THR A 212 -8.17 8.39 1.83
CA THR A 212 -8.28 9.06 0.52
C THR A 212 -7.51 8.29 -0.54
N MET A 213 -6.28 7.88 -0.23
CA MET A 213 -5.44 7.08 -1.13
C MET A 213 -6.08 5.73 -1.45
N TYR A 214 -6.56 5.01 -0.44
CA TYR A 214 -7.18 3.70 -0.58
C TYR A 214 -8.48 3.78 -1.40
N THR A 215 -9.35 4.76 -1.12
CA THR A 215 -10.61 4.95 -1.86
C THR A 215 -10.37 5.45 -3.28
N SER A 216 -9.49 6.42 -3.49
CA SER A 216 -9.20 6.97 -4.83
C SER A 216 -8.50 5.96 -5.73
N ALA A 217 -7.76 5.01 -5.15
CA ALA A 217 -7.18 3.89 -5.87
C ALA A 217 -8.16 2.74 -6.13
N ASP A 218 -9.41 2.85 -5.68
CA ASP A 218 -10.41 1.78 -5.76
C ASP A 218 -9.89 0.45 -5.18
N CYS A 219 -9.27 0.52 -4.00
CA CYS A 219 -8.59 -0.64 -3.44
C CYS A 219 -9.53 -1.80 -3.08
N ASP A 220 -10.79 -1.51 -2.81
CA ASP A 220 -11.82 -2.52 -2.52
C ASP A 220 -12.01 -3.52 -3.67
N THR A 221 -11.99 -3.07 -4.92
CA THR A 221 -12.10 -3.97 -6.09
C THR A 221 -10.81 -4.75 -6.35
N LYS A 222 -9.66 -4.15 -6.00
CA LYS A 222 -8.32 -4.72 -6.20
C LYS A 222 -7.89 -5.71 -5.11
N LEU A 223 -8.56 -5.73 -3.96
CA LEU A 223 -8.25 -6.64 -2.85
C LEU A 223 -8.46 -8.12 -3.20
N CYS A 224 -9.45 -8.41 -4.04
CA CYS A 224 -9.69 -9.79 -4.48
C CYS A 224 -8.44 -10.36 -5.17
N THR A 225 -7.86 -9.61 -6.11
CA THR A 225 -6.61 -9.96 -6.80
C THR A 225 -5.49 -10.22 -5.80
N TYR A 226 -5.32 -9.31 -4.84
CA TYR A 226 -4.30 -9.45 -3.82
C TYR A 226 -4.44 -10.74 -3.01
N PHE A 227 -5.63 -11.01 -2.48
CA PHE A 227 -5.87 -12.20 -1.67
C PHE A 227 -5.69 -13.50 -2.46
N ARG A 228 -5.99 -13.52 -3.76
CA ARG A 228 -5.69 -14.66 -4.63
C ARG A 228 -4.20 -14.89 -4.77
N HIS A 229 -3.43 -13.84 -5.08
CA HIS A 229 -1.99 -13.98 -5.29
C HIS A 229 -1.25 -14.35 -4.00
N LYS A 230 -1.58 -13.69 -2.89
CA LYS A 230 -0.88 -13.91 -1.62
C LYS A 230 -1.30 -15.19 -0.91
N TYR A 231 -2.60 -15.45 -0.84
CA TYR A 231 -3.16 -16.52 -0.02
C TYR A 231 -3.67 -17.71 -0.80
N ASN A 232 -3.60 -17.68 -2.13
CA ASN A 232 -4.17 -18.72 -3.01
C ASN A 232 -5.66 -18.99 -2.72
N ALA A 233 -6.40 -17.96 -2.28
CA ALA A 233 -7.85 -18.04 -2.14
C ALA A 233 -8.47 -18.16 -3.54
N THR A 234 -9.39 -19.09 -3.77
CA THR A 234 -9.93 -19.36 -5.11
C THR A 234 -11.45 -19.35 -5.19
N GLY A 235 -12.15 -19.20 -4.06
CA GLY A 235 -13.61 -19.14 -4.05
C GLY A 235 -14.20 -19.39 -2.66
N PRO A 236 -15.55 -19.46 -2.56
CA PRO A 236 -16.22 -19.71 -1.29
C PRO A 236 -15.76 -21.06 -0.70
N GLY A 237 -15.34 -21.06 0.56
CA GLY A 237 -14.82 -22.26 1.22
C GLY A 237 -13.44 -22.72 0.74
N LYS A 238 -12.84 -22.04 -0.25
CA LYS A 238 -11.49 -22.32 -0.78
C LYS A 238 -10.57 -21.17 -0.43
N TRP A 239 -10.25 -21.10 0.86
CA TRP A 239 -9.52 -19.98 1.47
C TRP A 239 -8.00 -20.03 1.25
N GLY A 240 -7.44 -21.18 0.83
CA GLY A 240 -5.99 -21.34 0.77
C GLY A 240 -5.35 -21.11 2.13
N THR A 241 -4.41 -20.17 2.21
CA THR A 241 -3.77 -19.72 3.46
C THR A 241 -4.36 -18.42 4.02
N LEU A 242 -5.55 -18.01 3.55
CA LEU A 242 -6.19 -16.76 3.97
C LEU A 242 -6.57 -16.84 5.46
N PRO A 243 -6.08 -15.91 6.31
CA PRO A 243 -6.39 -15.91 7.73
C PRO A 243 -7.90 -15.84 7.99
N THR A 244 -8.39 -16.55 9.00
CA THR A 244 -9.81 -16.60 9.36
C THR A 244 -10.41 -15.20 9.56
N ALA A 245 -9.63 -14.27 10.12
CA ALA A 245 -10.05 -12.87 10.32
C ALA A 245 -10.34 -12.12 9.01
N VAL A 246 -9.76 -12.53 7.88
CA VAL A 246 -9.89 -11.86 6.57
C VAL A 246 -10.98 -12.50 5.69
N GLN A 247 -11.40 -13.73 5.98
CA GLN A 247 -12.42 -14.46 5.22
C GLN A 247 -13.79 -13.73 5.12
N PRO A 248 -14.28 -13.03 6.17
CA PRO A 248 -15.49 -12.22 6.05
C PRO A 248 -15.35 -11.11 5.01
N GLY A 249 -14.19 -10.45 4.95
CA GLY A 249 -13.91 -9.38 3.99
C GLY A 249 -13.88 -9.90 2.55
N TRP A 250 -13.26 -11.06 2.31
CA TRP A 250 -13.31 -11.72 1.00
C TRP A 250 -14.75 -12.01 0.54
N THR A 251 -15.58 -12.49 1.46
CA THR A 251 -16.99 -12.81 1.15
C THR A 251 -17.80 -11.56 0.85
N ALA A 252 -17.64 -10.52 1.68
CA ALA A 252 -18.31 -9.24 1.51
C ALA A 252 -17.85 -8.50 0.22
N ALA A 253 -16.61 -8.71 -0.20
CA ALA A 253 -16.07 -8.20 -1.46
C ALA A 253 -16.58 -8.94 -2.70
N ASN A 254 -17.34 -10.04 -2.53
CA ASN A 254 -17.84 -10.87 -3.62
C ASN A 254 -16.70 -11.32 -4.57
N CYS A 255 -15.52 -11.60 -4.01
CA CYS A 255 -14.33 -12.07 -4.71
C CYS A 255 -14.51 -13.47 -5.35
N THR A 256 -15.70 -14.04 -5.19
CA THR A 256 -16.11 -15.36 -5.68
C THR A 256 -16.78 -15.28 -7.06
N SER A 257 -17.13 -14.09 -7.54
CA SER A 257 -17.76 -13.90 -8.84
C SER A 257 -16.74 -14.01 -9.99
N ILE A 258 -17.11 -14.71 -11.07
CA ILE A 258 -16.30 -14.88 -12.28
C ILE A 258 -15.88 -13.53 -12.89
N ASN A 259 -16.70 -12.49 -12.72
CA ASN A 259 -16.40 -11.14 -13.22
C ASN A 259 -15.11 -10.58 -12.63
N SER A 260 -14.85 -10.82 -11.34
CA SER A 260 -13.58 -10.41 -10.71
C SER A 260 -12.37 -11.09 -11.37
N VAL A 261 -12.53 -12.33 -11.85
CA VAL A 261 -11.47 -13.10 -12.52
C VAL A 261 -11.14 -12.56 -13.91
N CYS A 262 -12.15 -12.10 -14.65
CA CYS A 262 -11.95 -11.54 -15.98
C CYS A 262 -11.36 -10.10 -15.90
N GLU A 263 -11.82 -9.27 -14.97
CA GLU A 263 -11.25 -7.93 -14.72
C GLU A 263 -9.79 -8.00 -14.24
N MET A 264 -9.46 -9.01 -13.43
CA MET A 264 -8.10 -9.30 -12.96
C MET A 264 -7.08 -9.47 -14.09
N LEU A 265 -7.39 -10.33 -15.06
CA LEU A 265 -6.48 -10.65 -16.17
C LEU A 265 -6.22 -9.44 -17.08
N MET A 266 -7.19 -8.53 -17.19
CA MET A 266 -7.02 -7.32 -18.00
C MET A 266 -6.24 -6.22 -17.29
N SER A 267 -6.33 -6.10 -15.95
CA SER A 267 -5.64 -5.02 -15.22
C SER A 267 -4.13 -5.25 -15.03
N GLU A 268 -3.69 -6.49 -14.82
CA GLU A 268 -2.27 -6.78 -14.55
C GLU A 268 -1.41 -6.77 -15.82
N HIS A 269 -2.00 -7.03 -16.99
CA HIS A 269 -1.26 -7.06 -18.25
C HIS A 269 -0.95 -5.65 -18.80
N PHE A 270 -1.57 -4.59 -18.27
CA PHE A 270 -1.35 -3.22 -18.73
C PHE A 270 -0.11 -2.54 -18.13
N MET A 271 0.52 -3.13 -17.10
CA MET A 271 1.77 -2.62 -16.50
C MET A 271 3.03 -3.20 -17.15
N VAL A 272 2.91 -4.15 -18.09
CA VAL A 272 4.01 -4.49 -18.98
C VAL A 272 4.09 -3.33 -19.98
N THR A 273 5.18 -2.56 -19.88
CA THR A 273 5.63 -1.48 -20.79
C THR A 273 4.95 -1.51 -22.16
N PRO A 274 4.40 -0.40 -22.68
CA PRO A 274 3.71 -0.42 -23.96
C PRO A 274 4.68 -0.82 -25.06
N TYR A 275 4.69 -2.09 -25.43
CA TYR A 275 5.10 -2.49 -26.76
C TYR A 275 3.98 -2.04 -27.69
N VAL A 276 4.12 -0.80 -28.18
CA VAL A 276 3.34 -0.32 -29.31
C VAL A 276 3.71 -1.21 -30.49
N ALA A 277 2.83 -2.15 -30.84
CA ALA A 277 2.91 -2.85 -32.10
C ALA A 277 2.53 -1.84 -33.21
N TYR A 278 3.53 -1.17 -33.77
CA TYR A 278 3.38 -0.41 -35.01
C TYR A 278 3.07 -1.40 -36.15
N TYR A 279 1.86 -1.33 -36.68
CA TYR A 279 1.51 -1.97 -37.95
C TYR A 279 1.54 -0.92 -39.06
N GLY A 280 2.59 -0.97 -39.89
CA GLY A 280 2.62 -0.25 -41.17
C GLY A 280 4.03 0.08 -41.67
N GLY A 281 4.62 -0.83 -42.43
CA GLY A 281 5.65 -0.49 -43.43
C GLY A 281 7.11 -0.75 -43.04
N SER A 282 7.68 -1.77 -43.69
CA SER A 282 9.12 -2.06 -43.86
C SER A 282 9.97 -2.38 -42.63
N ILE A 283 10.65 -3.52 -42.75
CA ILE A 283 11.48 -4.18 -41.75
C ILE A 283 12.73 -3.34 -41.48
N ALA A 284 12.79 -2.69 -40.31
CA ALA A 284 14.06 -2.30 -39.68
C ALA A 284 14.32 -3.28 -38.54
N THR A 285 15.43 -4.01 -38.63
CA THR A 285 15.96 -4.91 -37.62
C THR A 285 16.16 -4.20 -36.28
N PHE A 286 15.45 -4.64 -35.24
CA PHE A 286 15.75 -4.34 -33.84
C PHE A 286 15.98 -5.66 -33.09
N SER A 287 17.08 -5.72 -32.33
CA SER A 287 17.37 -6.84 -31.42
C SER A 287 16.46 -6.77 -30.20
N PRO A 288 15.55 -7.74 -29.97
CA PRO A 288 14.86 -7.85 -28.70
C PRO A 288 15.83 -8.33 -27.63
N ASN A 289 15.65 -7.85 -26.41
CA ASN A 289 16.37 -8.31 -25.23
C ASN A 289 15.98 -9.77 -24.94
N ILE A 290 16.85 -10.71 -25.32
CA ILE A 290 16.63 -12.18 -25.34
C ILE A 290 16.14 -12.73 -23.99
N TYR A 291 16.44 -12.04 -22.88
CA TYR A 291 16.06 -12.45 -21.53
C TYR A 291 14.55 -12.41 -21.23
N ALA A 292 13.79 -11.48 -21.82
CA ALA A 292 12.34 -11.37 -21.58
C ALA A 292 11.55 -12.42 -22.36
N LEU A 293 12.02 -12.76 -23.56
CA LEU A 293 11.41 -13.77 -24.43
C LEU A 293 11.59 -15.20 -23.87
N ASP A 294 12.77 -15.50 -23.33
CA ASP A 294 13.07 -16.82 -22.74
C ASP A 294 12.21 -17.12 -21.50
N LYS A 295 11.92 -16.11 -20.66
CA LYS A 295 10.99 -16.27 -19.53
C LYS A 295 9.55 -16.48 -19.97
N CYS A 296 9.11 -15.81 -21.04
CA CYS A 296 7.77 -15.98 -21.58
C CYS A 296 7.59 -17.37 -22.22
N ILE A 297 8.57 -17.84 -22.99
CA ILE A 297 8.52 -19.17 -23.65
C ILE A 297 8.53 -20.32 -22.63
N LYS A 298 9.13 -20.13 -21.45
CA LYS A 298 9.17 -21.14 -20.37
C LYS A 298 7.98 -21.09 -19.41
N SER A 299 7.14 -20.06 -19.49
CA SER A 299 5.92 -19.94 -18.69
C SER A 299 4.75 -20.64 -19.38
N THR A 300 3.94 -21.39 -18.63
CA THR A 300 2.70 -22.02 -19.13
C THR A 300 1.61 -21.02 -19.49
N ASP A 301 1.80 -19.74 -19.14
CA ASP A 301 0.77 -18.70 -19.20
C ASP A 301 1.03 -17.63 -20.26
N CYS A 302 1.97 -17.84 -21.19
CA CYS A 302 2.19 -16.87 -22.27
C CYS A 302 1.17 -17.01 -23.40
N MET A 303 0.47 -15.91 -23.68
CA MET A 303 -0.48 -15.78 -24.79
C MET A 303 0.06 -14.82 -25.86
N ALA A 304 -0.15 -15.18 -27.12
CA ALA A 304 0.08 -14.29 -28.26
C ALA A 304 -1.25 -14.04 -28.99
N VAL A 305 -1.42 -12.82 -29.51
CA VAL A 305 -2.58 -12.41 -30.31
C VAL A 305 -2.16 -12.40 -31.78
N ASP A 306 -2.89 -13.14 -32.64
CA ASP A 306 -2.64 -13.11 -34.08
C ASP A 306 -3.27 -11.89 -34.78
N GLN A 307 -2.97 -11.70 -36.07
CA GLN A 307 -3.46 -10.56 -36.88
C GLN A 307 -5.00 -10.51 -37.02
N GLY A 308 -5.72 -11.54 -36.57
CA GLY A 308 -7.18 -11.57 -36.52
C GLY A 308 -7.77 -11.32 -35.13
N GLY A 309 -6.96 -10.90 -34.13
CA GLY A 309 -7.43 -10.68 -32.76
C GLY A 309 -7.73 -11.96 -31.99
N THR A 310 -7.28 -13.13 -32.48
CA THR A 310 -7.53 -14.41 -31.80
C THR A 310 -6.37 -14.74 -30.85
N LEU A 311 -6.70 -14.96 -29.56
CA LEU A 311 -5.74 -15.42 -28.56
C LEU A 311 -5.35 -16.88 -28.84
N ARG A 312 -4.03 -17.15 -28.95
CA ARG A 312 -3.49 -18.50 -29.10
C ARG A 312 -2.44 -18.78 -28.03
N SER A 313 -2.52 -19.94 -27.39
CA SER A 313 -1.45 -20.48 -26.56
C SER A 313 -0.59 -21.46 -27.37
N ASN A 314 0.71 -21.50 -27.05
CA ASN A 314 1.70 -22.47 -27.56
C ASN A 314 1.84 -22.57 -29.10
N VAL A 315 2.31 -21.49 -29.75
CA VAL A 315 2.70 -21.54 -31.18
C VAL A 315 4.21 -21.82 -31.38
N PHE A 316 5.01 -21.86 -30.32
CA PHE A 316 6.46 -22.02 -30.44
C PHE A 316 6.91 -23.43 -30.08
N SER A 317 7.27 -24.25 -31.08
CA SER A 317 8.15 -25.41 -30.87
C SER A 317 9.57 -24.95 -31.15
N ALA A 318 10.39 -24.85 -30.11
CA ALA A 318 11.81 -24.53 -30.24
C ALA A 318 12.56 -25.76 -30.77
N HIS A 319 12.98 -25.74 -32.04
CA HIS A 319 14.07 -26.58 -32.50
C HIS A 319 15.37 -25.78 -32.47
N ALA A 320 16.33 -26.30 -31.70
CA ALA A 320 17.76 -25.96 -31.61
C ALA A 320 18.17 -24.52 -32.04
N VAL A 321 18.51 -23.70 -31.04
CA VAL A 321 19.25 -22.45 -31.25
C VAL A 321 20.70 -22.80 -31.58
N SER A 322 21.07 -22.71 -32.87
CA SER A 322 22.48 -22.66 -33.28
C SER A 322 23.06 -21.30 -32.91
N LYS A 323 24.28 -21.27 -32.38
CA LYS A 323 24.95 -20.05 -31.88
C LYS A 323 25.41 -19.07 -32.96
N ASP A 324 25.21 -19.42 -34.23
CA ASP A 324 25.57 -18.56 -35.35
C ASP A 324 24.34 -18.34 -36.24
N VAL A 325 24.18 -17.09 -36.68
CA VAL A 325 23.22 -16.52 -37.64
C VAL A 325 22.03 -15.74 -37.04
N ASN A 326 22.00 -14.43 -37.37
CA ASN A 326 21.09 -13.34 -36.98
C ASN A 326 19.63 -13.43 -37.51
N HIS A 327 19.07 -14.61 -37.77
CA HIS A 327 17.69 -14.70 -38.25
C HIS A 327 16.91 -15.87 -37.63
N LEU A 328 15.86 -15.53 -36.89
CA LEU A 328 14.87 -16.49 -36.40
C LEU A 328 13.78 -16.66 -37.46
N TYR A 329 13.72 -17.81 -38.12
CA TYR A 329 12.59 -18.19 -38.99
C TYR A 329 11.61 -19.06 -38.21
N VAL A 330 10.37 -18.60 -38.05
CA VAL A 330 9.28 -19.38 -37.44
C VAL A 330 8.38 -19.92 -38.56
N HIS A 331 8.34 -21.25 -38.71
CA HIS A 331 7.52 -21.92 -39.71
C HIS A 331 6.13 -22.27 -39.12
N PRO A 332 5.00 -21.94 -39.77
CA PRO A 332 3.69 -22.30 -39.26
C PRO A 332 3.41 -23.78 -39.55
N LYS A 333 3.35 -24.62 -38.52
CA LYS A 333 2.66 -25.92 -38.61
C LYS A 333 1.27 -25.79 -38.02
N HIS A 334 0.26 -25.87 -38.88
CA HIS A 334 -1.14 -25.88 -38.48
C HIS A 334 -1.48 -27.18 -37.74
N ARG A 335 -1.72 -27.10 -36.44
CA ARG A 335 -2.55 -28.06 -35.70
C ARG A 335 -3.68 -27.27 -35.04
N ARG A 336 -4.93 -27.55 -35.43
CA ARG A 336 -6.10 -27.03 -34.70
C ARG A 336 -6.17 -27.80 -33.38
N VAL A 337 -5.82 -27.15 -32.28
CA VAL A 337 -6.16 -27.61 -30.93
C VAL A 337 -7.38 -26.79 -30.51
N SER A 338 -8.52 -27.46 -30.36
CA SER A 338 -9.73 -26.85 -29.83
C SER A 338 -9.56 -26.68 -28.32
N PHE A 339 -9.36 -25.45 -27.86
CA PHE A 339 -9.39 -25.10 -26.44
C PHE A 339 -10.85 -24.92 -26.01
N ARG A 340 -11.48 -26.00 -25.53
CA ARG A 340 -12.75 -25.91 -24.79
C ARG A 340 -12.61 -26.12 -23.28
N ASP A 341 -11.42 -26.48 -22.78
CA ASP A 341 -11.32 -27.06 -21.43
C ASP A 341 -10.41 -26.30 -20.44
N LYS A 342 -9.86 -25.12 -20.76
CA LYS A 342 -8.91 -24.41 -19.84
C LYS A 342 -9.10 -22.90 -19.64
N LEU A 343 -10.15 -22.32 -20.20
CA LEU A 343 -10.67 -21.02 -19.76
C LEU A 343 -12.08 -21.25 -19.24
N PRO A 344 -12.51 -20.62 -18.13
CA PRO A 344 -13.91 -20.62 -17.78
C PRO A 344 -14.68 -20.05 -18.99
N ALA A 345 -15.64 -20.80 -19.53
CA ALA A 345 -16.42 -20.45 -20.72
C ALA A 345 -17.33 -19.20 -20.54
N HIS A 346 -17.06 -18.37 -19.53
CA HIS A 346 -17.93 -17.34 -19.00
C HIS A 346 -17.31 -15.93 -19.01
N CYS A 347 -16.05 -15.75 -19.42
CA CYS A 347 -15.57 -14.41 -19.81
C CYS A 347 -16.08 -14.10 -21.22
N GLY A 348 -17.36 -13.74 -21.35
CA GLY A 348 -17.92 -13.24 -22.60
C GLY A 348 -17.36 -11.85 -22.90
N LEU A 349 -16.92 -11.64 -24.14
CA LEU A 349 -16.72 -10.30 -24.71
C LEU A 349 -18.07 -9.64 -24.97
#